data_AF-A0AAW5M1F6-F1
#
_entry.id   AF-A0AAW5M1F6-F1
#
_cell.length_a   1.000
_cell.length_b   1.000
_cell.length_c   1.000
_cell.angle_alpha   90.00
_cell.angle_beta   90.00
_cell.angle_gamma   90.00
#
_symmetry.space_group_name_H-M   'P 1'
#
loop_
_entity.id
_entity.type
_entity.pdbx_description
1 polymer ?
#
loop_
_entity_poly.entity_id
_entity_poly.type
_entity_poly.pdbx_seq_one_letter_code
_entity_poly.pdbx_strand_id
1 'polypeptide(L)'
;MDIKEILFSYLYQIAEQHNLTVHIEEESSPIPTCTIPEKKSIFLNYTGIGERYHAFQFAHELGHYLNGDREHCECDGVILDIKREYYANKTGTRLLLTGLSKNNIYFSSLYDLLEFCGIPFDMVTYVNQLVKYNYPTLIPSI
;
A
#
# COMPACT_ATOMS: atom_id res chain seq x y z
N MET A 1 2.60 9.93 -18.02
CA MET A 1 2.33 9.94 -16.58
C MET A 1 3.23 8.89 -15.97
N ASP A 2 4.02 9.28 -14.98
CA ASP A 2 4.92 8.35 -14.29
C ASP A 2 4.08 7.28 -13.55
N ILE A 3 4.57 6.04 -13.43
CA ILE A 3 3.85 4.97 -12.73
C ILE A 3 3.62 5.37 -11.26
N LYS A 4 4.57 6.10 -10.66
CA LYS A 4 4.38 6.66 -9.31
C LYS A 4 3.18 7.58 -9.26
N GLU A 5 3.09 8.56 -10.16
CA GLU A 5 1.95 9.48 -10.25
C GLU A 5 0.62 8.74 -10.45
N ILE A 6 0.61 7.70 -11.28
CA ILE A 6 -0.56 6.83 -11.50
C ILE A 6 -0.99 6.17 -10.18
N LEU A 7 -0.06 5.57 -9.47
CA LEU A 7 -0.37 4.86 -8.21
C LEU A 7 -0.80 5.84 -7.12
N PHE A 8 -0.10 6.96 -6.95
CA PHE A 8 -0.49 7.98 -5.99
C PHE A 8 -1.88 8.53 -6.30
N SER A 9 -2.15 8.90 -7.55
CA SER A 9 -3.47 9.41 -7.96
C SER A 9 -4.56 8.39 -7.66
N TYR A 10 -4.31 7.11 -7.95
CA TYR A 10 -5.24 6.03 -7.65
C TYR A 10 -5.50 5.86 -6.13
N LEU A 11 -4.45 5.90 -5.31
CA LEU A 11 -4.57 5.79 -3.86
C LEU A 11 -5.26 7.01 -3.24
N TYR A 12 -4.97 8.22 -3.74
CA TYR A 12 -5.68 9.45 -3.34
C TYR A 12 -7.16 9.39 -3.70
N GLN A 13 -7.53 8.86 -4.86
CA GLN A 13 -8.94 8.66 -5.22
C GLN A 13 -9.65 7.72 -4.25
N ILE A 14 -8.99 6.65 -3.80
CA ILE A 14 -9.56 5.76 -2.77
C ILE A 14 -9.72 6.52 -1.44
N ALA A 15 -8.70 7.26 -1.03
CA ALA A 15 -8.78 8.07 0.19
C ALA A 15 -9.96 9.05 0.14
N GLU A 16 -10.12 9.76 -0.97
CA GLU A 16 -11.23 10.70 -1.21
C GLU A 16 -12.59 10.00 -1.16
N GLN A 17 -12.75 8.84 -1.81
CA GLN A 17 -13.99 8.05 -1.79
C GLN A 17 -14.43 7.67 -0.36
N HIS A 18 -13.47 7.51 0.55
CA HIS A 18 -13.71 7.19 1.94
C HIS A 18 -13.73 8.41 2.88
N ASN A 19 -13.63 9.63 2.32
CA ASN A 19 -13.51 10.90 3.05
C ASN A 19 -12.32 10.91 4.02
N LEU A 20 -11.21 10.33 3.62
CA LEU A 20 -9.95 10.37 4.36
C LEU A 20 -9.18 11.65 4.03
N THR A 21 -8.63 12.28 5.05
CA THR A 21 -7.63 13.34 4.89
C THR A 21 -6.24 12.70 4.90
N VAL A 22 -5.44 13.00 3.89
CA VAL A 22 -4.07 12.49 3.76
C VAL A 22 -3.10 13.64 4.02
N HIS A 23 -2.23 13.45 4.99
CA HIS A 23 -1.20 14.38 5.41
C HIS A 23 0.15 13.84 4.96
N ILE A 24 0.88 14.61 4.16
CA ILE A 24 2.30 14.33 3.88
C ILE A 24 3.10 15.12 4.91
N GLU A 25 3.84 14.40 5.74
CA GLU A 25 4.63 14.98 6.81
C GLU A 25 5.95 15.56 6.29
N GLU A 26 6.39 16.66 6.90
CA GLU A 26 7.71 17.22 6.66
C GLU A 26 8.81 16.32 7.24
N GLU A 27 10.02 16.40 6.69
CA GLU A 27 11.13 15.49 7.06
C GLU A 27 11.48 15.53 8.56
N SER A 28 11.25 16.68 9.20
CA SER A 28 11.48 16.94 10.63
C SER A 28 10.30 16.55 11.54
N SER A 29 9.16 16.13 10.98
CA SER A 29 7.97 15.81 11.75
C SER A 29 8.19 14.60 12.64
N PRO A 30 7.79 14.65 13.92
CA PRO A 30 7.85 13.49 14.80
C PRO A 30 6.70 12.50 14.54
N ILE A 31 5.72 12.86 13.69
CA ILE A 31 4.57 12.02 13.39
C ILE A 31 5.04 10.90 12.44
N PRO A 32 4.93 9.61 12.82
CA PRO A 32 5.30 8.52 11.94
C PRO A 32 4.27 8.34 10.82
N THR A 33 4.61 7.49 9.84
CA THR A 33 3.57 6.99 8.93
C THR A 33 2.57 6.17 9.75
N CYS A 34 1.29 6.56 9.72
CA CYS A 34 0.23 5.87 10.43
C CYS A 34 -1.17 6.28 9.92
N THR A 35 -2.16 5.46 10.28
CA THR A 35 -3.57 5.72 10.06
C THR A 35 -4.27 5.92 11.40
N ILE A 36 -5.11 6.94 11.49
CA ILE A 36 -6.03 7.16 12.63
C ILE A 36 -7.47 7.06 12.10
N PRO A 37 -8.06 5.85 12.12
CA PRO A 37 -9.37 5.58 11.51
C PRO A 37 -10.49 6.46 12.05
N GLU A 38 -10.50 6.71 13.36
CA GLU A 38 -11.53 7.49 14.06
C GLU A 38 -11.53 8.97 13.64
N LYS A 39 -10.36 9.48 13.22
CA LYS A 39 -10.20 10.84 12.68
C LYS A 39 -10.32 10.90 11.16
N LYS A 40 -10.43 9.74 10.49
CA LYS A 40 -10.36 9.63 9.03
C LYS A 40 -9.09 10.28 8.48
N SER A 41 -7.96 10.04 9.13
CA SER A 41 -6.68 10.64 8.75
C SER A 41 -5.62 9.58 8.47
N ILE A 42 -4.84 9.81 7.42
CA ILE A 42 -3.60 9.08 7.14
C ILE A 42 -2.46 10.09 7.19
N PHE A 43 -1.40 9.75 7.91
CA PHE A 43 -0.16 10.50 7.98
C PHE A 43 0.93 9.72 7.26
N LEU A 44 1.61 10.35 6.32
CA LEU A 44 2.66 9.76 5.49
C LEU A 44 3.97 10.48 5.80
N ASN A 45 4.83 9.81 6.54
CA ASN A 45 6.18 10.27 6.83
C ASN A 45 7.20 9.42 6.07
N TYR A 46 7.84 10.05 5.10
CA TYR A 46 8.79 9.43 4.18
C TYR A 46 10.26 9.67 4.56
N THR A 47 10.54 10.24 5.72
CA THR A 47 11.90 10.51 6.20
C THR A 47 12.75 9.23 6.21
N GLY A 48 13.90 9.29 5.56
CA GLY A 48 14.84 8.17 5.49
C GLY A 48 14.37 6.97 4.64
N ILE A 49 13.25 7.09 3.94
CA ILE A 49 12.68 6.03 3.12
C ILE A 49 12.85 6.38 1.63
N GLY A 50 13.42 5.44 0.86
CA GLY A 50 13.58 5.61 -0.57
C GLY A 50 12.25 5.71 -1.30
N GLU A 51 12.17 6.58 -2.32
CA GLU A 51 10.92 6.89 -3.04
C GLU A 51 10.15 5.69 -3.57
N ARG A 52 10.86 4.60 -3.92
CA ARG A 52 10.23 3.36 -4.40
C ARG A 52 9.25 2.73 -3.40
N TYR A 53 9.40 3.03 -2.10
CA TYR A 53 8.54 2.48 -1.04
C TYR A 53 7.34 3.36 -0.72
N HIS A 54 7.32 4.61 -1.17
CA HIS A 54 6.32 5.60 -0.73
C HIS A 54 4.89 5.18 -1.10
N ALA A 55 4.70 4.66 -2.32
CA ALA A 55 3.39 4.17 -2.77
C ALA A 55 2.92 2.95 -1.97
N PHE A 56 3.84 2.03 -1.61
CA PHE A 56 3.50 0.88 -0.78
C PHE A 56 3.11 1.29 0.63
N GLN A 57 3.86 2.21 1.25
CA GLN A 57 3.50 2.72 2.58
C GLN A 57 2.12 3.38 2.58
N PHE A 58 1.81 4.21 1.58
CA PHE A 58 0.48 4.79 1.49
C PHE A 58 -0.61 3.72 1.28
N ALA A 59 -0.37 2.74 0.40
CA ALA A 59 -1.31 1.65 0.19
C ALA A 59 -1.48 0.76 1.44
N HIS A 60 -0.42 0.57 2.22
CA HIS A 60 -0.43 -0.15 3.49
C HIS A 60 -1.31 0.55 4.53
N GLU A 61 -1.16 1.87 4.70
CA GLU A 61 -2.00 2.69 5.58
C GLU A 61 -3.48 2.68 5.17
N LEU A 62 -3.76 2.81 3.86
CA LEU A 62 -5.11 2.57 3.35
C LEU A 62 -5.60 1.15 3.67
N GLY A 63 -4.70 0.17 3.67
CA GLY A 63 -4.98 -1.19 4.07
C GLY A 63 -5.49 -1.29 5.50
N HIS A 64 -4.84 -0.64 6.46
CA HIS A 64 -5.32 -0.57 7.85
C HIS A 64 -6.75 -0.04 7.92
N TYR A 65 -7.01 1.11 7.28
CA TYR A 65 -8.35 1.70 7.28
C TYR A 65 -9.41 0.78 6.65
N LEU A 66 -9.13 0.22 5.47
CA LEU A 66 -10.08 -0.60 4.71
C LEU A 66 -10.34 -1.96 5.37
N ASN A 67 -9.38 -2.47 6.14
CA ASN A 67 -9.57 -3.68 6.94
C ASN A 67 -10.43 -3.43 8.19
N GLY A 68 -10.71 -2.17 8.53
CA GLY A 68 -11.46 -1.78 9.73
C GLY A 68 -10.62 -1.91 11.00
N ASP A 69 -9.30 -1.75 10.88
CA ASP A 69 -8.43 -1.67 12.04
C ASP A 69 -8.85 -0.46 12.90
N ARG A 70 -8.64 -0.59 14.21
CA ARG A 70 -8.86 0.48 15.18
C ARG A 70 -7.52 1.02 15.64
N GLU A 71 -7.53 2.18 16.27
CA GLU A 71 -6.34 2.68 16.96
C GLU A 71 -5.75 1.60 17.89
N HIS A 72 -4.43 1.42 17.84
CA HIS A 72 -3.72 0.43 18.63
C HIS A 72 -3.97 0.67 20.12
N CYS A 73 -4.44 -0.36 20.83
CA CYS A 73 -4.59 -0.34 22.28
C CYS A 73 -3.34 -0.98 22.91
N GLU A 74 -2.82 -0.44 24.02
CA GLU A 74 -1.76 -1.11 24.80
C GLU A 74 -2.16 -2.52 25.30
N CYS A 75 -3.47 -2.81 25.26
CA CYS A 75 -4.06 -4.10 25.56
C CYS A 75 -4.04 -5.11 24.40
N ASP A 76 -3.68 -4.67 23.19
CA ASP A 76 -3.55 -5.53 22.02
C ASP A 76 -2.33 -6.45 22.21
N GLY A 77 -2.54 -7.75 22.04
CA GLY A 77 -1.45 -8.71 22.11
C GLY A 77 -0.62 -8.68 20.83
N VAL A 78 0.69 -8.93 20.93
CA VAL A 78 1.65 -8.98 19.81
C VAL A 78 1.16 -9.78 18.58
N ILE A 79 0.43 -10.87 18.80
CA ILE A 79 -0.13 -11.70 17.71
C ILE A 79 -1.20 -10.94 16.90
N LEU A 80 -1.98 -10.10 17.56
CA LEU A 80 -3.00 -9.29 16.91
C LEU A 80 -2.35 -8.23 16.02
N ASP A 81 -1.30 -7.57 16.49
CA ASP A 81 -0.56 -6.59 15.71
C ASP A 81 0.09 -7.23 14.48
N ILE A 82 0.79 -8.36 14.64
CA ILE A 82 1.38 -9.09 13.51
C ILE A 82 0.32 -9.44 12.45
N LYS A 83 -0.89 -9.83 12.89
CA LYS A 83 -1.98 -10.12 11.96
C LYS A 83 -2.46 -8.86 11.24
N ARG A 84 -2.64 -7.74 11.95
CA ARG A 84 -3.07 -6.47 11.35
C ARG A 84 -2.08 -5.99 10.28
N GLU A 85 -0.79 -5.94 10.62
CA GLU A 85 0.29 -5.59 9.69
C GLU A 85 0.30 -6.48 8.44
N TYR A 86 0.14 -7.79 8.64
CA TYR A 86 0.09 -8.75 7.54
C TYR A 86 -1.11 -8.53 6.61
N TYR A 87 -2.29 -8.24 7.17
CA TYR A 87 -3.47 -7.94 6.38
C TYR A 87 -3.41 -6.56 5.73
N ALA A 88 -2.83 -5.56 6.37
CA ALA A 88 -2.57 -4.24 5.79
C ALA A 88 -1.65 -4.36 4.56
N ASN A 89 -0.54 -5.12 4.68
CA ASN A 89 0.33 -5.45 3.56
C ASN A 89 -0.44 -6.12 2.40
N LYS A 90 -1.28 -7.11 2.70
CA LYS A 90 -2.09 -7.81 1.69
C LYS A 90 -3.07 -6.89 0.97
N THR A 91 -3.73 -6.01 1.72
CA THR A 91 -4.68 -5.04 1.16
C THR A 91 -3.93 -4.01 0.33
N GLY A 92 -2.85 -3.42 0.85
CA GLY A 92 -2.01 -2.48 0.13
C GLY A 92 -1.45 -3.05 -1.18
N THR A 93 -0.93 -4.28 -1.17
CA THR A 93 -0.53 -4.99 -2.40
C THR A 93 -1.68 -5.05 -3.41
N ARG A 94 -2.89 -5.47 -3.00
CA ARG A 94 -4.05 -5.54 -3.92
C ARG A 94 -4.41 -4.19 -4.51
N LEU A 95 -4.34 -3.12 -3.72
CA LEU A 95 -4.60 -1.76 -4.21
C LEU A 95 -3.60 -1.38 -5.32
N LEU A 96 -2.30 -1.58 -5.08
CA LEU A 96 -1.28 -1.29 -6.09
C LEU A 96 -1.49 -2.08 -7.38
N LEU A 97 -1.69 -3.40 -7.28
CA LEU A 97 -1.93 -4.24 -8.47
C LEU A 97 -3.19 -3.82 -9.24
N THR A 98 -4.26 -3.43 -8.51
CA THR A 98 -5.48 -2.91 -9.14
C THR A 98 -5.21 -1.60 -9.87
N GLY A 99 -4.48 -0.67 -9.25
CA GLY A 99 -4.10 0.61 -9.86
C GLY A 99 -3.28 0.41 -11.14
N LEU A 100 -2.28 -0.48 -11.09
CA LEU A 100 -1.47 -0.84 -12.27
C LEU A 100 -2.33 -1.45 -13.39
N SER A 101 -3.20 -2.41 -13.04
CA SER A 101 -4.04 -3.14 -14.00
C SER A 101 -5.04 -2.21 -14.69
N LYS A 102 -5.71 -1.33 -13.93
CA LYS A 102 -6.65 -0.33 -14.47
C LYS A 102 -6.00 0.65 -15.46
N ASN A 103 -4.68 0.86 -15.33
CA ASN A 103 -3.92 1.77 -16.17
C ASN A 103 -3.09 1.04 -17.24
N ASN A 104 -3.34 -0.26 -17.47
CA ASN A 104 -2.65 -1.08 -18.47
C ASN A 104 -1.11 -1.08 -18.33
N ILE A 105 -0.61 -1.02 -17.09
CA ILE A 105 0.83 -1.10 -16.81
C ILE A 105 1.23 -2.57 -16.70
N TYR A 106 2.36 -2.93 -17.30
CA TYR A 106 2.89 -4.28 -17.31
C TYR A 106 4.39 -4.29 -16.98
N PHE A 107 4.84 -5.43 -16.48
CA PHE A 107 6.20 -5.67 -16.03
C PHE A 107 6.78 -6.90 -16.74
N SER A 108 8.10 -6.94 -16.88
CA SER A 108 8.79 -8.05 -17.53
C SER A 108 8.87 -9.29 -16.64
N SER A 109 8.87 -9.07 -15.32
CA SER A 109 9.03 -10.13 -14.33
C SER A 109 8.29 -9.80 -13.03
N LEU A 110 8.07 -10.83 -12.21
CA LEU A 110 7.51 -10.66 -10.87
C LEU A 110 8.46 -9.85 -9.97
N TYR A 111 9.77 -9.99 -10.18
CA TYR A 111 10.79 -9.27 -9.44
C TYR A 111 10.72 -7.77 -9.71
N ASP A 112 10.63 -7.37 -10.99
CA ASP A 112 10.51 -5.96 -11.39
C ASP A 112 9.27 -5.31 -10.78
N LEU A 113 8.15 -6.04 -10.79
CA LEU A 113 6.89 -5.58 -10.20
C LEU A 113 7.04 -5.34 -8.69
N LEU A 114 7.61 -6.31 -7.96
CA LEU A 114 7.83 -6.19 -6.51
C LEU A 114 8.78 -5.04 -6.17
N GLU A 115 9.91 -4.96 -6.87
CA GLU A 115 10.91 -3.93 -6.65
C GLU A 115 10.36 -2.53 -6.96
N PHE A 116 9.70 -2.37 -8.11
CA PHE A 116 9.15 -1.08 -8.52
C PHE A 116 8.06 -0.59 -7.55
N CYS A 117 7.21 -1.51 -7.10
CA CYS A 117 6.13 -1.18 -6.18
C CYS A 117 6.58 -1.08 -4.72
N GLY A 118 7.84 -1.37 -4.40
CA GLY A 118 8.32 -1.41 -3.01
C GLY A 118 7.62 -2.47 -2.15
N ILE A 119 7.09 -3.53 -2.75
CA ILE A 119 6.39 -4.60 -2.04
C ILE A 119 7.43 -5.51 -1.35
N PRO A 120 7.26 -5.83 -0.06
CA PRO A 120 8.14 -6.75 0.66
C PRO A 120 8.32 -8.11 -0.03
N PHE A 121 9.55 -8.62 -0.04
CA PHE A 121 9.87 -9.89 -0.72
C PHE A 121 9.19 -11.12 -0.10
N ASP A 122 8.85 -11.09 1.18
CA ASP A 122 8.09 -12.16 1.84
C ASP A 122 6.65 -12.28 1.30
N MET A 123 6.17 -11.27 0.57
CA MET A 123 4.87 -11.29 -0.13
C MET A 123 4.94 -11.93 -1.52
N VAL A 124 6.10 -12.39 -2.00
CA VAL A 124 6.29 -12.92 -3.37
C VAL A 124 5.28 -14.01 -3.74
N THR A 125 5.05 -14.98 -2.84
CA THR A 125 4.11 -16.09 -3.09
C THR A 125 2.68 -15.58 -3.26
N TYR A 126 2.29 -14.59 -2.46
CA TYR A 126 0.97 -14.00 -2.52
C TYR A 126 0.79 -13.13 -3.78
N VAL A 127 1.79 -12.32 -4.13
CA VAL A 127 1.76 -11.49 -5.35
C VAL A 127 1.70 -12.38 -6.59
N ASN A 128 2.48 -13.47 -6.64
CA ASN A 128 2.45 -14.43 -7.73
C ASN A 128 1.06 -15.04 -7.94
N GLN A 129 0.38 -15.41 -6.86
CA GLN A 129 -1.00 -15.92 -6.93
C GLN A 129 -1.96 -14.86 -7.49
N LEU A 130 -1.88 -13.62 -7.01
CA LEU A 130 -2.72 -12.53 -7.50
C LEU A 130 -2.48 -12.22 -8.98
N VAL A 131 -1.22 -12.14 -9.41
CA VAL A 131 -0.90 -11.91 -10.83
C VAL A 131 -1.48 -13.05 -11.67
N LYS A 132 -1.27 -14.31 -11.27
CA LYS A 132 -1.74 -15.45 -12.06
C LYS A 132 -3.26 -15.53 -12.21
N TYR A 133 -4.02 -15.22 -11.15
CA TYR A 133 -5.46 -15.50 -11.12
C TYR A 133 -6.36 -14.25 -11.15
N ASN A 134 -5.82 -13.08 -10.80
CA ASN A 134 -6.60 -11.83 -10.68
C ASN A 134 -6.09 -10.72 -11.60
N TYR A 135 -4.78 -10.67 -11.87
CA TYR A 135 -4.16 -9.61 -12.66
C TYR A 135 -3.19 -10.15 -13.74
N PRO A 136 -3.65 -11.06 -14.62
CA PRO A 136 -2.76 -11.74 -15.57
C PRO A 136 -2.13 -10.80 -16.60
N THR A 137 -2.70 -9.60 -16.80
CA THR A 137 -2.15 -8.59 -17.72
C THR A 137 -0.91 -7.89 -17.19
N LEU A 138 -0.64 -7.96 -15.87
CA LEU A 138 0.52 -7.29 -15.27
C LEU A 138 1.84 -7.93 -15.65
N ILE A 139 1.82 -9.23 -15.97
CA ILE A 139 2.99 -9.96 -16.48
C ILE A 139 2.50 -10.78 -17.68
N PRO A 140 2.54 -10.20 -18.89
CA PRO A 140 2.08 -10.88 -20.10
C PRO A 140 2.84 -12.20 -20.29
N SER A 141 2.10 -13.27 -20.57
CA SER A 141 2.72 -14.49 -21.07
C SER A 141 3.19 -14.21 -22.50
N ILE A 142 4.48 -14.41 -22.76
CA ILE A 142 5.08 -14.31 -24.10
C ILE A 142 4.52 -15.42 -24.99
#